data_AF-A0A382NT86-F1
#
_entry.id   AF-A0A382NT86-F1
#
_cell.length_a   1.000
_cell.length_b   1.000
_cell.length_c   1.000
_cell.angle_alpha   90.00
_cell.angle_beta   90.00
_cell.angle_gamma   90.00
#
_symmetry.space_group_name_H-M   'P 1'
#
loop_
_entity.id
_entity.type
_entity.pdbx_description
1 polymer ?
#
loop_
_entity_poly.entity_id
_entity_poly.type
_entity_poly.pdbx_seq_one_letter_code
_entity_poly.pdbx_strand_id
1 'polypeptide(L)'
;MEPEDNPPMSGSNSICVATVLLEKDIIKMNEPITEFFLEAPGGIIPIKAFVENKKVRFVEIHNLPSFVDKLDVKLQTPSFGEIIVSTVFGGDSFVICNAEDFDLTIKPDNAKKFVEISKEIVREANTNLGFKHPTLSDLNFISFCQFIEPLKINNLNQKEGWNTVCIRPGKLDRSPCGTGTSARLALMYTK
;
A
#
# COMPACT_ATOMS: atom_id res chain seq x y z
N MET A 1 5.64 -13.63 2.09
CA MET A 1 5.35 -13.97 0.68
C MET A 1 3.90 -13.64 0.42
N GLU A 2 3.63 -12.95 -0.67
CA GLU A 2 2.28 -12.75 -1.20
C GLU A 2 1.97 -13.85 -2.23
N PRO A 3 0.72 -13.98 -2.73
CA PRO A 3 0.36 -15.13 -3.58
C PRO A 3 1.21 -15.28 -4.84
N GLU A 4 1.68 -14.18 -5.43
CA GLU A 4 2.50 -14.18 -6.65
C GLU A 4 3.80 -13.39 -6.54
N ASP A 5 4.04 -12.71 -5.41
CA ASP A 5 5.16 -11.78 -5.26
C ASP A 5 5.90 -11.95 -3.91
N ASN A 6 7.18 -11.58 -3.92
CA ASN A 6 8.01 -11.42 -2.74
C ASN A 6 8.38 -9.94 -2.59
N PRO A 7 7.45 -9.11 -2.06
CA PRO A 7 7.59 -7.67 -2.10
C PRO A 7 8.68 -7.17 -1.14
N PRO A 8 9.23 -5.95 -1.37
CA PRO A 8 10.23 -5.36 -0.49
C PRO A 8 9.70 -5.09 0.92
N MET A 9 8.42 -4.70 1.05
CA MET A 9 7.76 -4.43 2.32
C MET A 9 6.26 -4.70 2.19
N SER A 10 5.62 -5.13 3.28
CA SER A 10 4.16 -5.18 3.39
C SER A 10 3.72 -4.75 4.78
N GLY A 11 3.02 -3.61 4.89
CA GLY A 11 2.77 -2.96 6.19
C GLY A 11 1.93 -3.81 7.14
N SER A 12 0.84 -4.41 6.66
CA SER A 12 -0.02 -5.29 7.45
C SER A 12 0.72 -6.54 7.95
N ASN A 13 1.58 -7.12 7.10
CA ASN A 13 2.42 -8.25 7.49
C ASN A 13 3.49 -7.85 8.52
N SER A 14 4.11 -6.68 8.39
CA SER A 14 5.07 -6.16 9.39
C SER A 14 4.43 -5.95 10.75
N ILE A 15 3.18 -5.46 10.80
CA ILE A 15 2.39 -5.38 12.05
C ILE A 15 2.18 -6.77 12.65
N CYS A 16 1.82 -7.78 11.83
CA CYS A 16 1.65 -9.15 12.29
C CYS A 16 2.95 -9.73 12.86
N VAL A 17 4.07 -9.54 12.17
CA VAL A 17 5.41 -10.00 12.61
C VAL A 17 5.79 -9.36 13.94
N ALA A 18 5.67 -8.03 14.05
CA ALA A 18 5.95 -7.31 15.29
C ALA A 18 5.12 -7.83 16.47
N THR A 19 3.83 -8.06 16.23
CA THR A 19 2.89 -8.60 17.23
C THR A 19 3.31 -9.98 17.70
N VAL A 20 3.59 -10.91 16.77
CA VAL A 20 3.98 -12.29 17.10
C VAL A 20 5.32 -12.33 17.84
N LEU A 21 6.31 -11.56 17.41
CA LEU A 21 7.63 -11.51 18.05
C LEU A 21 7.53 -11.13 19.53
N LEU A 22 6.67 -10.16 19.83
CA LEU A 22 6.45 -9.68 21.20
C LEU A 22 5.56 -10.65 21.99
N GLU A 23 4.37 -11.01 21.49
CA GLU A 23 3.40 -11.82 22.24
C GLU A 23 3.80 -13.29 22.40
N LYS A 24 4.83 -13.75 21.67
CA LYS A 24 5.44 -15.08 21.84
C LYS A 24 6.77 -15.06 22.58
N ASP A 25 7.12 -13.92 23.18
CA ASP A 25 8.37 -13.74 23.93
C ASP A 25 9.63 -14.11 23.11
N ILE A 26 9.57 -14.00 21.78
CA ILE A 26 10.72 -14.23 20.89
C ILE A 26 11.73 -13.10 21.06
N ILE A 27 11.23 -11.88 21.28
CA ILE A 27 12.02 -10.73 21.72
C ILE A 27 11.43 -10.17 23.02
N LYS A 28 12.24 -9.42 23.78
CA LYS A 28 11.81 -8.83 25.04
C LYS A 28 10.74 -7.76 24.81
N MET A 29 9.57 -7.95 25.42
CA MET A 29 8.49 -6.97 25.50
C MET A 29 8.68 -6.05 26.72
N ASN A 30 8.57 -4.73 26.52
CA ASN A 30 8.53 -3.71 27.55
C ASN A 30 7.20 -2.92 27.48
N GLU A 31 6.66 -2.54 28.64
CA GLU A 31 5.47 -1.70 28.76
C GLU A 31 5.85 -0.27 29.21
N PRO A 32 5.14 0.78 28.76
CA PRO A 32 3.97 0.76 27.85
C PRO A 32 4.34 0.69 26.36
N ILE A 33 5.63 0.79 26.02
CA ILE A 33 6.12 0.86 24.64
C ILE A 33 7.35 -0.03 24.49
N THR A 34 7.38 -0.82 23.42
CA THR A 34 8.58 -1.53 22.95
C THR A 34 9.01 -0.98 21.60
N GLU A 35 10.26 -0.52 21.50
CA GLU A 35 10.86 -0.03 20.26
C GLU A 35 11.96 -0.98 19.79
N PHE A 36 11.96 -1.30 18.50
CA PHE A 36 12.93 -2.19 17.87
C PHE A 36 12.93 -1.97 16.35
N PHE A 37 13.86 -2.63 15.66
CA PHE A 37 13.94 -2.59 14.20
C PHE A 37 13.54 -3.95 13.63
N LEU A 38 12.84 -3.92 12.50
CA LEU A 38 12.69 -5.07 11.61
C LEU A 38 13.45 -4.80 10.33
N GLU A 39 14.04 -5.84 9.74
CA GLU A 39 14.62 -5.78 8.40
C GLU A 39 13.67 -6.51 7.45
N ALA A 40 13.04 -5.74 6.56
CA ALA A 40 12.27 -6.26 5.43
C ALA A 40 13.20 -6.38 4.21
N PRO A 41 12.83 -7.13 3.15
CA PRO A 41 13.68 -7.23 1.96
C PRO A 41 14.05 -5.89 1.31
N GLY A 42 13.20 -4.86 1.46
CA GLY A 42 13.45 -3.50 0.98
C GLY A 42 14.28 -2.61 1.92
N GLY A 43 14.58 -3.08 3.14
CA GLY A 43 15.40 -2.36 4.12
C GLY A 43 14.86 -2.39 5.55
N ILE A 44 15.56 -1.65 6.42
CA ILE A 44 15.26 -1.56 7.84
C ILE A 44 14.07 -0.62 8.08
N ILE A 45 13.11 -1.06 8.90
CA ILE A 45 11.95 -0.29 9.35
C ILE A 45 11.94 -0.17 10.89
N PRO A 46 11.93 1.05 11.44
CA PRO A 46 11.69 1.27 12.87
C PRO A 46 10.25 0.90 13.26
N ILE A 47 10.13 0.17 14.38
CA ILE A 47 8.85 -0.27 14.96
C ILE A 47 8.70 0.32 16.36
N LYS A 48 7.49 0.81 16.64
CA LYS A 48 7.07 1.21 17.98
C LYS A 48 5.75 0.53 18.33
N ALA A 49 5.82 -0.47 19.20
CA ALA A 49 4.67 -1.25 19.64
C ALA A 49 4.16 -0.72 20.98
N PHE A 50 2.87 -0.42 21.05
CA PHE A 50 2.18 0.02 22.27
C PHE A 50 1.57 -1.20 22.94
N VAL A 51 1.95 -1.42 24.19
CA VAL A 51 1.69 -2.65 24.92
C VAL A 51 0.91 -2.35 26.19
N GLU A 52 -0.09 -3.16 26.46
CA GLU A 52 -0.90 -3.09 27.67
C GLU A 52 -1.26 -4.52 28.10
N ASN A 53 -1.03 -4.86 29.37
CA ASN A 53 -1.34 -6.19 29.94
C ASN A 53 -0.72 -7.34 29.13
N LYS A 54 0.56 -7.18 28.75
CA LYS A 54 1.34 -8.10 27.92
C LYS A 54 0.75 -8.40 26.54
N LYS A 55 -0.09 -7.50 26.02
CA LYS A 55 -0.66 -7.59 24.67
C LYS A 55 -0.30 -6.38 23.85
N VAL A 56 0.00 -6.60 22.57
CA VAL A 56 0.24 -5.51 21.62
C VAL A 56 -1.12 -4.93 21.23
N ARG A 57 -1.30 -3.63 21.45
CA ARG A 57 -2.53 -2.90 21.14
C ARG A 57 -2.47 -2.16 19.82
N PHE A 58 -1.31 -1.56 19.56
CA PHE A 58 -1.06 -0.77 18.36
C PHE A 58 0.40 -0.93 17.96
N VAL A 59 0.66 -0.92 16.66
CA VAL A 59 2.01 -0.96 16.11
C VAL A 59 2.14 0.22 15.16
N GLU A 60 3.08 1.11 15.47
CA GLU A 60 3.52 2.17 14.59
C GLU A 60 4.75 1.68 13.82
N ILE A 61 4.75 1.95 12.52
CA ILE A 61 5.84 1.59 11.61
C ILE A 61 6.29 2.85 10.90
N HIS A 62 7.56 3.22 11.08
CA HIS A 62 8.20 4.15 10.16
C HIS A 62 8.65 3.35 8.94
N ASN A 63 7.89 3.50 7.85
CA ASN A 63 8.11 2.73 6.63
C ASN A 63 9.35 3.22 5.85
N LEU A 64 9.73 2.47 4.82
CA LEU A 64 10.74 2.85 3.83
C LEU A 64 10.41 4.21 3.17
N PRO A 65 11.42 4.95 2.68
CA PRO A 65 11.22 6.18 1.94
C PRO A 65 10.21 5.98 0.80
N SER A 66 9.16 6.79 0.80
CA SER A 66 8.06 6.70 -0.16
C SER A 66 8.10 7.92 -1.10
N PHE A 67 7.87 7.73 -2.39
CA PHE A 67 8.04 8.78 -3.40
C PHE A 67 7.15 8.56 -4.62
N VAL A 68 6.83 9.65 -5.32
CA VAL A 68 6.14 9.62 -6.62
C VAL A 68 7.16 9.43 -7.73
N ASP A 69 6.95 8.43 -8.60
CA ASP A 69 7.75 8.21 -9.82
C ASP A 69 7.16 9.00 -11.01
N LYS A 70 5.84 8.92 -11.21
CA LYS A 70 5.12 9.71 -12.22
C LYS A 70 3.84 10.27 -11.62
N LEU A 71 3.61 11.57 -11.84
CA LEU A 71 2.46 12.30 -11.32
C LEU A 71 1.46 12.59 -12.43
N ASP A 72 0.20 12.24 -12.21
CA ASP A 72 -0.97 12.57 -13.05
C ASP A 72 -0.71 12.38 -14.57
N VAL A 73 -0.14 11.23 -14.93
CA VAL A 73 0.13 10.85 -16.32
C VAL A 73 -1.07 10.15 -16.95
N LYS A 74 -1.22 10.33 -18.26
CA LYS A 74 -2.25 9.66 -19.05
C LYS A 74 -1.87 8.21 -19.29
N LEU A 75 -2.80 7.29 -19.04
CA LEU A 75 -2.69 5.88 -19.37
C LEU A 75 -3.82 5.50 -20.33
N GLN A 76 -3.45 4.97 -21.50
CA GLN A 76 -4.42 4.42 -22.44
C GLN A 76 -4.82 3.01 -22.02
N THR A 77 -6.12 2.75 -21.96
CA THR A 77 -6.68 1.45 -21.59
C THR A 77 -7.65 0.99 -22.68
N PRO A 78 -7.63 -0.28 -23.07
CA PRO A 78 -8.56 -0.81 -24.06
C PRO A 78 -10.04 -0.65 -23.69
N SER A 79 -10.38 -0.80 -22.41
CA SER A 79 -11.78 -0.85 -21.94
C SER A 79 -12.30 0.50 -21.44
N PHE A 80 -11.42 1.39 -20.97
CA PHE A 80 -11.83 2.65 -20.32
C PHE A 80 -11.29 3.91 -21.04
N GLY A 81 -10.58 3.75 -22.16
CA GLY A 81 -9.97 4.86 -22.87
C GLY A 81 -8.80 5.47 -22.08
N GLU A 82 -8.66 6.79 -22.14
CA GLU A 82 -7.61 7.51 -21.43
C GLU A 82 -8.03 7.81 -19.98
N ILE A 83 -7.25 7.33 -19.02
CA ILE A 83 -7.40 7.65 -17.60
C ILE A 83 -6.16 8.37 -17.08
N ILE A 84 -6.30 9.10 -15.96
CA ILE A 84 -5.17 9.74 -15.28
C ILE A 84 -4.73 8.87 -14.10
N VAL A 85 -3.44 8.54 -14.08
CA VAL A 85 -2.84 7.69 -13.04
C VAL A 85 -1.57 8.34 -12.50
N SER A 86 -1.14 7.90 -11.32
CA SER A 86 0.21 8.18 -10.80
C SER A 86 0.92 6.87 -10.48
N THR A 87 2.22 6.77 -10.77
CA THR A 87 3.08 5.67 -10.30
C THR A 87 3.82 6.11 -9.05
N VAL A 88 3.71 5.33 -7.99
CA VAL A 88 4.19 5.73 -6.65
C VAL A 88 4.79 4.54 -5.93
N PHE A 89 5.88 4.77 -5.22
CA PHE A 89 6.49 3.79 -4.33
C PHE A 89 6.15 4.10 -2.87
N GLY A 90 5.70 3.07 -2.14
CA GLY A 90 5.34 3.16 -0.72
C GLY A 90 5.95 2.05 0.14
N GLY A 91 7.06 1.46 -0.28
CA GLY A 91 7.58 0.18 0.21
C GLY A 91 7.28 -1.00 -0.74
N ASP A 92 6.33 -0.80 -1.65
CA ASP A 92 6.16 -1.53 -2.91
C ASP A 92 5.66 -0.54 -3.99
N SER A 93 5.57 -0.98 -5.25
CA SER A 93 5.20 -0.13 -6.38
C SER A 93 3.71 -0.18 -6.72
N PHE A 94 3.12 0.99 -6.92
CA PHE A 94 1.69 1.19 -7.16
C PHE A 94 1.45 2.00 -8.43
N VAL A 95 0.40 1.62 -9.16
CA VAL A 95 -0.35 2.54 -10.02
C VAL A 95 -1.61 2.97 -9.27
N ILE A 96 -1.79 4.27 -9.07
CA ILE A 96 -2.91 4.87 -8.33
C ILE A 96 -3.85 5.56 -9.32
N CYS A 97 -5.15 5.27 -9.24
CA CYS A 97 -6.22 5.88 -10.03
C CYS A 97 -7.47 6.16 -9.18
N ASN A 98 -8.39 6.99 -9.67
CA ASN A 98 -9.63 7.26 -8.95
C ASN A 98 -10.67 6.18 -9.25
N ALA A 99 -11.44 5.77 -8.24
CA ALA A 99 -12.53 4.82 -8.44
C ALA A 99 -13.66 5.38 -9.34
N GLU A 100 -13.83 6.71 -9.33
CA GLU A 100 -14.85 7.41 -10.13
C GLU A 100 -14.58 7.35 -11.63
N ASP A 101 -13.33 7.17 -12.06
CA ASP A 101 -12.95 6.99 -13.47
C ASP A 101 -13.59 5.72 -14.08
N PHE A 102 -14.14 4.84 -13.23
CA PHE A 102 -14.75 3.57 -13.61
C PHE A 102 -16.23 3.46 -13.19
N ASP A 103 -16.87 4.58 -12.81
CA ASP A 103 -18.21 4.61 -12.23
C ASP A 103 -18.37 3.71 -11.00
N LEU A 104 -17.29 3.55 -10.22
CA LEU A 104 -17.27 2.71 -9.02
C LEU A 104 -17.12 3.52 -7.74
N THR A 105 -17.69 2.95 -6.68
CA THR A 105 -17.45 3.33 -5.28
C THR A 105 -16.82 2.15 -4.54
N ILE A 106 -15.96 2.44 -3.57
CA ILE A 106 -15.23 1.43 -2.80
C ILE A 106 -16.16 0.85 -1.75
N LYS A 107 -16.83 -0.24 -2.13
CA LYS A 107 -17.71 -1.05 -1.28
C LYS A 107 -17.63 -2.54 -1.64
N PRO A 108 -17.96 -3.44 -0.72
CA PRO A 108 -17.84 -4.89 -0.93
C PRO A 108 -18.52 -5.40 -2.21
N ASP A 109 -19.69 -4.88 -2.57
CA ASP A 109 -20.43 -5.29 -3.77
C ASP A 109 -19.65 -5.12 -5.08
N ASN A 110 -18.73 -4.16 -5.11
CA ASN A 110 -17.91 -3.85 -6.28
C ASN A 110 -16.58 -4.63 -6.29
N ALA A 111 -16.32 -5.49 -5.31
CA ALA A 111 -15.02 -6.13 -5.13
C ALA A 111 -14.54 -6.90 -6.37
N LYS A 112 -15.44 -7.64 -7.01
CA LYS A 112 -15.13 -8.40 -8.23
C LYS A 112 -14.74 -7.47 -9.39
N LYS A 113 -15.46 -6.36 -9.56
CA LYS A 113 -15.19 -5.37 -10.61
C LYS A 113 -13.82 -4.74 -10.44
N PHE A 114 -13.47 -4.31 -9.22
CA PHE A 114 -12.13 -3.76 -8.95
C PHE A 114 -11.01 -4.74 -9.31
N VAL A 115 -11.17 -6.03 -8.95
CA VAL A 115 -10.20 -7.08 -9.32
C VAL A 115 -10.09 -7.22 -10.85
N GLU A 116 -11.20 -7.23 -11.58
CA GLU A 116 -11.20 -7.36 -13.04
C GLU A 116 -10.54 -6.16 -13.72
N ILE A 117 -10.91 -4.94 -13.31
CA ILE A 117 -10.37 -3.68 -13.84
C ILE A 117 -8.87 -3.58 -13.55
N SER A 118 -8.44 -3.93 -12.34
CA SER A 118 -7.03 -3.84 -11.94
C SER A 118 -6.09 -4.65 -12.84
N LYS A 119 -6.54 -5.77 -13.39
CA LYS A 119 -5.71 -6.61 -14.26
C LYS A 119 -5.34 -5.87 -15.54
N GLU A 120 -6.29 -5.14 -16.12
CA GLU A 120 -6.04 -4.30 -17.27
C GLU A 120 -5.12 -3.13 -16.90
N ILE A 121 -5.42 -2.41 -15.83
CA ILE A 121 -4.63 -1.25 -15.40
C ILE A 121 -3.18 -1.63 -15.09
N VAL A 122 -2.94 -2.69 -14.31
CA VAL A 122 -1.58 -3.14 -13.98
C VAL A 122 -0.83 -3.57 -15.23
N ARG A 123 -1.50 -4.29 -16.15
CA ARG A 123 -0.89 -4.70 -17.42
C ARG A 123 -0.48 -3.48 -18.25
N GLU A 124 -1.41 -2.56 -18.49
CA GLU A 124 -1.14 -1.37 -19.30
C GLU A 124 -0.14 -0.42 -18.63
N ALA A 125 -0.18 -0.26 -17.31
CA ALA A 125 0.78 0.57 -16.58
C ALA A 125 2.19 -0.02 -16.68
N ASN A 126 2.35 -1.34 -16.53
CA ASN A 126 3.65 -1.99 -16.69
C ASN A 126 4.17 -1.91 -18.12
N THR A 127 3.31 -2.09 -19.13
CA THR A 127 3.71 -2.03 -20.55
C THR A 127 4.06 -0.61 -21.00
N ASN A 128 3.28 0.40 -20.62
CA ASN A 128 3.39 1.74 -21.20
C ASN A 128 4.12 2.75 -20.30
N LEU A 129 4.10 2.57 -18.98
CA LEU A 129 4.74 3.49 -18.03
C LEU A 129 6.00 2.89 -17.41
N GLY A 130 5.94 1.59 -17.08
CA GLY A 130 6.98 0.88 -16.33
C GLY A 130 7.20 1.44 -14.92
N PHE A 131 8.14 0.82 -14.20
CA PHE A 131 8.62 1.32 -12.91
C PHE A 131 10.06 0.85 -12.69
N LYS A 132 10.91 1.64 -12.05
CA LYS A 132 12.24 1.21 -11.62
C LYS A 132 12.60 1.88 -10.32
N HIS A 133 12.80 1.08 -9.27
CA HIS A 133 13.28 1.63 -8.01
C HIS A 133 14.75 2.13 -8.16
N PRO A 134 15.11 3.30 -7.62
CA PRO A 134 16.47 3.85 -7.77
C PRO A 134 17.58 2.96 -7.20
N THR A 135 17.29 2.22 -6.13
CA THR A 135 18.29 1.42 -5.39
C THR A 135 17.94 -0.07 -5.24
N LEU A 136 16.73 -0.49 -5.63
CA LEU A 136 16.28 -1.89 -5.52
C LEU A 136 16.17 -2.44 -6.94
N SER A 137 17.25 -3.02 -7.46
CA SER A 137 17.33 -3.45 -8.87
C SER A 137 16.24 -4.43 -9.30
N ASP A 138 15.79 -5.26 -8.35
CA ASP A 138 14.83 -6.33 -8.59
C ASP A 138 13.38 -5.81 -8.60
N LEU A 139 13.15 -4.58 -8.11
CA LEU A 139 11.85 -3.91 -8.19
C LEU A 139 11.80 -3.01 -9.43
N ASN A 140 11.50 -3.64 -10.56
CA ASN A 140 11.48 -3.02 -11.90
C ASN A 140 10.11 -3.16 -12.61
N PHE A 141 9.04 -3.31 -11.83
CA PHE A 141 7.68 -3.40 -12.30
C PHE A 141 6.73 -2.79 -11.26
N ILE A 142 5.48 -2.58 -11.65
CA ILE A 142 4.37 -2.12 -10.79
C ILE A 142 3.66 -3.36 -10.24
N SER A 143 3.70 -3.54 -8.92
CA SER A 143 3.12 -4.68 -8.22
C SER A 143 1.59 -4.56 -8.11
N PHE A 144 1.09 -3.37 -7.78
CA PHE A 144 -0.31 -3.18 -7.39
C PHE A 144 -1.02 -2.07 -8.14
N CYS A 145 -2.33 -2.23 -8.30
CA CYS A 145 -3.25 -1.13 -8.59
C CYS A 145 -3.98 -0.74 -7.31
N GLN A 146 -3.95 0.55 -6.99
CA GLN A 146 -4.70 1.14 -5.90
C GLN A 146 -5.76 2.10 -6.45
N PHE A 147 -7.02 1.79 -6.16
CA PHE A 147 -8.13 2.70 -6.41
C PHE A 147 -8.32 3.57 -5.17
N ILE A 148 -8.51 4.87 -5.37
CA ILE A 148 -8.79 5.82 -4.30
C ILE A 148 -10.12 6.53 -4.53
N GLU A 149 -10.80 6.88 -3.44
CA GLU A 149 -11.86 7.89 -3.44
C GLU A 149 -11.32 9.24 -2.97
N PRO A 150 -11.99 10.37 -3.27
CA PRO A 150 -11.63 11.68 -2.74
C PRO A 150 -11.48 11.70 -1.21
N LEU A 151 -10.58 12.56 -0.72
CA LEU A 151 -10.42 12.78 0.71
C LEU A 151 -11.66 13.44 1.30
N LYS A 152 -12.01 13.05 2.52
CA LYS A 152 -13.07 13.66 3.32
C LYS A 152 -12.48 14.16 4.64
N ILE A 153 -13.15 15.12 5.26
CA ILE A 153 -12.86 15.52 6.64
C ILE A 153 -13.90 14.85 7.54
N ASN A 154 -13.44 14.07 8.49
CA ASN A 154 -14.32 13.38 9.43
C ASN A 154 -14.81 14.32 10.55
N ASN A 155 -15.69 13.80 11.41
CA ASN A 155 -16.24 14.51 12.56
C ASN A 155 -15.19 14.94 13.61
N LEU A 156 -13.96 14.40 13.54
CA LEU A 156 -12.83 14.77 14.39
C LEU A 156 -11.89 15.79 13.71
N ASN A 157 -12.30 16.38 12.58
CA ASN A 157 -11.50 17.31 11.79
C ASN A 157 -10.19 16.69 11.24
N GLN A 158 -10.21 15.39 10.94
CA GLN A 158 -9.08 14.65 10.36
C GLN A 158 -9.36 14.30 8.91
N LYS A 159 -8.31 14.30 8.07
CA LYS A 159 -8.39 13.82 6.68
C LYS A 159 -8.52 12.29 6.68
N GLU A 160 -9.53 11.79 6.00
CA GLU A 160 -9.75 10.36 5.77
C GLU A 160 -9.96 10.10 4.28
N GLY A 161 -9.60 8.89 3.82
CA GLY A 161 -9.72 8.53 2.42
C GLY A 161 -9.84 7.02 2.26
N TRP A 162 -10.81 6.60 1.46
CA TRP A 162 -11.02 5.19 1.15
C TRP A 162 -10.10 4.78 0.02
N ASN A 163 -9.56 3.57 0.14
CA ASN A 163 -8.79 2.93 -0.90
C ASN A 163 -9.13 1.44 -0.97
N THR A 164 -8.86 0.84 -2.12
CA THR A 164 -8.77 -0.61 -2.25
C THR A 164 -7.60 -0.95 -3.14
N VAL A 165 -6.77 -1.90 -2.67
CA VAL A 165 -5.57 -2.35 -3.38
C VAL A 165 -5.82 -3.75 -3.93
N CYS A 166 -5.56 -3.92 -5.22
CA CYS A 166 -5.65 -5.21 -5.90
C CYS A 166 -4.28 -5.90 -5.89
N ILE A 167 -4.22 -7.02 -5.17
CA ILE A 167 -3.09 -7.93 -5.06
C ILE A 167 -3.25 -9.04 -6.11
N ARG A 168 -2.20 -9.33 -6.88
CA ARG A 168 -2.22 -10.39 -7.89
C ARG A 168 -2.33 -11.79 -7.24
N PRO A 169 -3.04 -12.76 -7.88
CA PRO A 169 -3.68 -12.70 -9.21
C PRO A 169 -5.10 -12.11 -9.23
N GLY A 170 -5.61 -11.63 -8.09
CA GLY A 170 -6.98 -11.10 -8.03
C GLY A 170 -7.60 -11.18 -6.65
N LYS A 171 -6.99 -10.50 -5.70
CA LYS A 171 -7.43 -10.40 -4.31
C LYS A 171 -7.39 -8.94 -3.89
N LEU A 172 -8.45 -8.43 -3.27
CA LEU A 172 -8.37 -7.12 -2.61
C LEU A 172 -7.63 -7.22 -1.27
N ASP A 173 -6.81 -6.25 -0.92
CA ASP A 173 -6.37 -6.11 0.47
C ASP A 173 -7.60 -5.82 1.35
N ARG A 174 -7.66 -6.46 2.52
CA ARG A 174 -8.73 -6.26 3.51
C ARG A 174 -8.32 -5.24 4.56
N SER A 175 -7.02 -4.99 4.67
CA SER A 175 -6.50 -3.83 5.37
C SER A 175 -6.56 -2.60 4.45
N PRO A 176 -6.34 -1.38 4.98
CA PRO A 176 -6.14 -0.19 4.16
C PRO A 176 -4.85 -0.16 3.33
N CYS A 177 -4.10 -1.27 3.29
CA CYS A 177 -2.78 -1.45 2.69
C CYS A 177 -1.74 -0.45 3.22
N GLY A 178 -0.88 -0.89 4.15
CA GLY A 178 0.11 0.01 4.78
C GLY A 178 1.07 0.65 3.77
N THR A 179 1.60 -0.12 2.81
CA THR A 179 2.45 0.40 1.72
C THR A 179 1.66 1.30 0.77
N GLY A 180 0.42 0.95 0.45
CA GLY A 180 -0.48 1.78 -0.35
C GLY A 180 -0.86 3.10 0.31
N THR A 181 -1.00 3.10 1.65
CA THR A 181 -1.20 4.29 2.48
C THR A 181 0.05 5.17 2.47
N SER A 182 1.25 4.59 2.61
CA SER A 182 2.51 5.34 2.47
C SER A 182 2.66 5.97 1.08
N ALA A 183 2.32 5.22 0.02
CA ALA A 183 2.30 5.73 -1.35
C ALA A 183 1.29 6.89 -1.51
N ARG A 184 0.06 6.74 -0.99
CA ARG A 184 -0.96 7.79 -1.04
C ARG A 184 -0.53 9.05 -0.29
N LEU A 185 0.14 8.92 0.85
CA LEU A 185 0.70 10.05 1.58
C LEU A 185 1.80 10.76 0.79
N ALA A 186 2.69 10.02 0.11
CA ALA A 186 3.69 10.61 -0.77
C ALA A 186 3.02 11.39 -1.92
N LEU A 187 2.01 10.82 -2.56
CA LEU A 187 1.23 11.49 -3.61
C LEU A 187 0.55 12.77 -3.10
N MET A 188 -0.06 12.71 -1.92
CA MET A 188 -0.71 13.87 -1.29
C MET A 188 0.26 14.95 -0.84
N TYR A 189 1.51 14.59 -0.51
CA TYR A 189 2.55 15.55 -0.13
C TYR A 189 3.11 16.27 -1.36
N THR A 190 3.16 15.60 -2.51
CA THR A 190 3.62 16.20 -3.77
C THR A 190 2.62 17.17 -4.39
N LYS A 191 1.32 17.00 -4.14
CA LYS A 191 0.24 17.88 -4.60
C LYS A 191 0.03 19.06 -3.66
#